data_AF-E4TLJ5-F1
#
_entry.id   AF-E4TLJ5-F1
#
_cell.length_a   1.000
_cell.length_b   1.000
_cell.length_c   1.000
_cell.angle_alpha   90.00
_cell.angle_beta   90.00
_cell.angle_gamma   90.00
#
_symmetry.space_group_name_H-M   'P 1'
#
loop_
_entity.id
_entity.type
_entity.pdbx_description
1 polymer ?
#
loop_
_entity_poly.entity_id
_entity_poly.type
_entity_poly.pdbx_seq_one_letter_code
_entity_poly.pdbx_strand_id
1 'polypeptide(L)'
;MANTYSQINIQCIFAVKGRKYFLTKEIRTELFRYMHGILKNDNAFPLAINGWKDQIHVFFELSPKMSIADHMMMLKSTSSKWLNDNYFNNREFRWQEGYGAFSYSKSQRSNVINYIMNQEEHHRTMSFKEEYLGFLEKFNVEYEERYLFEFY
;
A
#
# COMPACT_ATOMS: atom_id res chain seq x y z
N MET A 1 7.54 27.03 3.51
CA MET A 1 6.75 28.27 3.66
C MET A 1 6.34 28.37 5.11
N ALA A 2 6.47 29.53 5.74
CA ALA A 2 5.82 29.75 7.04
C ALA A 2 4.29 29.65 6.86
N ASN A 3 3.57 29.13 7.85
CA ASN A 3 2.10 29.06 7.91
C ASN A 3 1.37 28.08 6.96
N THR A 4 2.01 26.99 6.51
CA THR A 4 1.31 25.90 5.79
C THR A 4 0.77 24.87 6.78
N TYR A 5 -0.55 24.72 6.85
CA TYR A 5 -1.24 23.71 7.65
C TYR A 5 -2.02 22.79 6.72
N SER A 6 -1.69 21.50 6.74
CA SER A 6 -2.30 20.50 5.86
C SER A 6 -2.63 19.25 6.64
N GLN A 7 -3.74 18.62 6.28
CA GLN A 7 -4.07 17.27 6.71
C GLN A 7 -4.63 16.54 5.48
N ILE A 8 -3.85 15.62 4.92
CA ILE A 8 -4.19 14.91 3.69
C ILE A 8 -3.95 13.42 3.94
N ASN A 9 -4.99 12.61 4.19
CA ASN A 9 -4.81 11.18 4.41
C ASN A 9 -5.05 10.43 3.11
N ILE A 10 -4.07 9.66 2.67
CA ILE A 10 -4.14 8.83 1.47
C ILE A 10 -3.92 7.37 1.85
N GLN A 11 -4.80 6.50 1.39
CA GLN A 11 -4.58 5.06 1.36
C GLN A 11 -4.13 4.68 -0.04
N CYS A 12 -2.96 4.06 -0.14
CA CYS A 12 -2.50 3.41 -1.36
C CYS A 12 -2.63 1.89 -1.26
N ILE A 13 -2.95 1.24 -2.36
CA ILE A 13 -3.08 -0.21 -2.48
C ILE A 13 -2.27 -0.69 -3.67
N PHE A 14 -1.42 -1.70 -3.48
CA PHE A 14 -0.64 -2.32 -4.56
C PHE A 14 -0.36 -3.80 -4.28
N ALA A 15 0.00 -4.54 -5.33
CA ALA A 15 0.15 -5.99 -5.29
C ALA A 15 1.51 -6.49 -5.76
N VAL A 16 1.86 -7.73 -5.41
CA VAL A 16 3.06 -8.46 -5.84
C VAL A 16 2.93 -8.89 -7.31
N LYS A 17 4.01 -8.71 -8.09
CA LYS A 17 4.03 -9.07 -9.51
C LYS A 17 3.99 -10.58 -9.72
N GLY A 18 3.07 -11.03 -10.57
CA GLY A 18 2.92 -12.44 -10.94
C GLY A 18 2.51 -13.37 -9.79
N ARG A 19 2.25 -12.84 -8.58
CA ARG A 19 1.97 -13.59 -7.33
C ARG A 19 2.91 -14.79 -7.08
N LYS A 20 4.14 -14.72 -7.62
CA LYS A 20 5.16 -15.78 -7.50
C LYS A 20 5.75 -15.87 -6.09
N TYR A 21 5.64 -14.79 -5.33
CA TYR A 21 6.16 -14.68 -3.97
C TYR A 21 5.02 -14.30 -3.04
N PHE A 22 4.79 -15.13 -2.03
CA PHE A 22 3.88 -14.80 -0.94
C PHE A 22 4.63 -14.15 0.21
N LEU A 23 4.05 -13.09 0.75
CA LEU A 23 4.52 -12.44 1.96
C LEU A 23 4.11 -13.29 3.16
N THR A 24 5.03 -14.13 3.65
CA THR A 24 4.78 -14.90 4.88
C THR A 24 4.59 -13.96 6.06
N LYS A 25 4.08 -14.48 7.18
CA LYS A 25 3.86 -13.66 8.38
C LYS A 25 5.16 -13.02 8.90
N GLU A 26 6.26 -13.75 8.80
CA GLU A 26 7.60 -13.31 9.19
C GLU A 26 8.07 -12.17 8.28
N ILE A 27 7.94 -12.34 6.96
CA ILE A 27 8.27 -11.31 5.97
C ILE A 27 7.43 -10.06 6.19
N ARG A 28 6.10 -10.20 6.35
CA ARG A 28 5.17 -9.07 6.52
C ARG A 28 5.54 -8.22 7.74
N THR A 29 5.83 -8.85 8.87
CA THR A 29 6.18 -8.14 10.12
C THR A 29 7.36 -7.20 9.90
N GLU A 30 8.41 -7.70 9.25
CA GLU A 30 9.64 -6.96 9.01
C GLU A 30 9.47 -5.93 7.87
N LEU A 31 8.76 -6.32 6.80
CA LEU A 31 8.47 -5.48 5.66
C LEU A 31 7.66 -4.24 6.05
N PHE A 32 6.60 -4.39 6.85
CA PHE A 32 5.74 -3.26 7.24
C PHE A 32 6.51 -2.28 8.13
N ARG A 33 7.35 -2.80 9.03
CA ARG A 33 8.27 -1.98 9.82
C ARG A 33 9.27 -1.22 8.96
N TYR A 34 9.84 -1.88 7.95
CA TYR A 34 10.76 -1.27 7.00
C TYR A 34 10.08 -0.17 6.16
N MET A 35 8.89 -0.45 5.61
CA MET A 35 8.06 0.50 4.86
C MET A 35 7.68 1.74 5.68
N HIS A 36 7.43 1.56 6.97
CA HIS A 36 7.19 2.68 7.89
C HIS A 36 8.42 3.60 8.00
N GLY A 37 9.62 3.05 7.95
CA GLY A 37 10.87 3.82 7.89
C GLY A 37 11.03 4.58 6.58
N ILE A 38 10.74 3.94 5.45
CA ILE A 38 10.82 4.59 4.12
C ILE A 38 9.91 5.82 4.07
N LEU A 39 8.63 5.67 4.42
CA LEU A 39 7.67 6.78 4.40
C LEU A 39 8.09 7.95 5.31
N LYS A 40 8.62 7.67 6.50
CA LYS A 40 9.14 8.72 7.40
C LYS A 40 10.30 9.49 6.77
N ASN A 41 11.22 8.78 6.11
CA ASN A 41 12.34 9.40 5.40
C ASN A 41 11.86 10.23 4.20
N ASP A 42 10.74 9.84 3.58
CA ASP A 42 10.12 10.57 2.47
C ASP A 42 9.21 11.72 2.95
N ASN A 43 9.28 12.16 4.21
CA ASN A 43 8.45 13.22 4.79
C ASN A 43 6.94 12.90 4.88
N ALA A 44 6.50 11.66 4.70
CA ALA A 44 5.13 11.24 4.99
C ALA A 44 5.00 10.81 6.46
N PHE A 45 3.79 10.90 7.01
CA PHE A 45 3.50 10.35 8.34
C PHE A 45 2.70 9.04 8.21
N PRO A 46 3.31 7.86 8.45
CA PRO A 46 2.59 6.59 8.35
C PRO A 46 1.50 6.48 9.41
N LEU A 47 0.31 6.03 9.01
CA LEU A 47 -0.84 5.82 9.89
C LEU A 47 -1.14 4.33 10.09
N ALA A 48 -1.09 3.55 9.01
CA ALA A 48 -1.22 2.10 9.06
C ALA A 48 -0.57 1.47 7.83
N ILE A 49 0.17 0.39 8.01
CA ILE A 49 0.71 -0.44 6.92
C ILE A 49 0.41 -1.89 7.28
N ASN A 50 -0.36 -2.56 6.45
CA ASN A 50 -0.64 -3.97 6.60
C ASN A 50 -1.08 -4.54 5.25
N GLY A 51 -1.29 -5.85 5.20
CA GLY A 51 -1.71 -6.55 4.00
C GLY A 51 -1.76 -8.05 4.24
N TRP A 52 -1.99 -8.78 3.17
CA TRP A 52 -2.03 -10.24 3.21
C TRP A 52 -0.95 -10.85 2.32
N LYS A 53 -1.28 -11.89 1.55
CA LYS A 53 -0.30 -12.74 0.87
C LYS A 53 0.43 -12.00 -0.23
N ASP A 54 -0.26 -11.13 -0.96
CA ASP A 54 0.27 -10.55 -2.20
C ASP A 54 -0.21 -9.12 -2.46
N GLN A 55 -0.84 -8.49 -1.48
CA GLN A 55 -1.29 -7.11 -1.54
C GLN A 55 -0.95 -6.38 -0.23
N ILE A 56 -0.72 -5.08 -0.35
CA ILE A 56 -0.43 -4.19 0.78
C ILE A 56 -1.32 -2.95 0.69
N HIS A 57 -1.84 -2.54 1.84
CA HIS A 57 -2.48 -1.26 2.08
C HIS A 57 -1.54 -0.38 2.88
N VAL A 58 -1.33 0.85 2.39
CA VAL A 58 -0.45 1.83 3.00
C VAL A 58 -1.27 3.10 3.22
N PHE A 59 -1.56 3.43 4.47
CA PHE A 59 -2.28 4.63 4.85
C PHE A 59 -1.36 5.60 5.56
N PHE A 60 -1.30 6.84 5.07
CA PHE A 60 -0.37 7.84 5.56
C PHE A 60 -0.93 9.26 5.39
N GLU A 61 -0.39 10.20 6.16
CA GLU A 61 -0.54 11.62 5.88
C GLU A 61 0.47 12.02 4.80
N LEU A 62 -0.05 12.48 3.66
CA LEU A 62 0.72 12.95 2.53
C LEU A 62 1.38 14.29 2.86
N SER A 63 2.67 14.39 2.55
CA SER A 63 3.38 15.67 2.57
C SER A 63 2.97 16.52 1.37
N PRO A 64 2.61 17.79 1.52
CA PRO A 64 2.38 18.69 0.38
C PRO A 64 3.62 18.92 -0.50
N LYS A 65 4.81 18.44 -0.08
CA LYS A 65 6.07 18.58 -0.82
C LYS A 65 6.27 17.52 -1.89
N MET A 66 5.57 16.39 -1.81
CA MET A 66 5.78 15.23 -2.68
C MET A 66 4.44 14.74 -3.22
N SER A 67 4.45 14.20 -4.44
CA SER A 67 3.26 13.58 -5.00
C SER A 67 3.06 12.16 -4.44
N ILE A 68 1.84 11.64 -4.60
CA ILE A 68 1.54 10.23 -4.28
C ILE A 68 2.44 9.30 -5.12
N ALA A 69 2.70 9.66 -6.38
CA ALA A 69 3.53 8.87 -7.29
C ALA A 69 4.99 8.78 -6.80
N ASP A 70 5.55 9.87 -6.28
CA ASP A 70 6.91 9.90 -5.73
C ASP A 70 7.03 8.95 -4.52
N HIS A 71 6.07 9.02 -3.59
CA HIS A 71 6.02 8.11 -2.45
C HIS A 71 5.87 6.66 -2.86
N MET A 72 5.00 6.36 -3.83
CA MET A 72 4.79 4.98 -4.29
C MET A 72 6.02 4.45 -5.03
N MET A 73 6.69 5.28 -5.82
CA MET A 73 7.95 4.91 -6.46
C MET A 73 9.01 4.55 -5.42
N MET A 74 9.26 5.44 -4.45
CA MET A 74 10.27 5.23 -3.40
C MET A 74 9.95 4.03 -2.51
N LEU A 75 8.69 3.91 -2.07
CA LEU A 75 8.24 2.82 -1.21
C LEU A 75 8.37 1.47 -1.92
N LYS A 76 7.91 1.36 -3.16
CA LYS A 76 7.92 0.11 -3.92
C LYS A 76 9.34 -0.27 -4.35
N SER A 77 10.16 0.67 -4.83
CA SER A 77 11.54 0.35 -5.26
C SER A 77 12.42 -0.07 -4.09
N THR A 78 12.39 0.69 -2.99
CA THR A 78 13.24 0.45 -1.81
C THR A 78 12.85 -0.83 -1.10
N SER A 79 11.55 -1.08 -0.92
CA SER A 79 11.07 -2.34 -0.33
C SER A 79 11.34 -3.56 -1.21
N SER A 80 11.24 -3.44 -2.54
CA SER A 80 11.57 -4.55 -3.45
C SER A 80 13.04 -4.92 -3.32
N LYS A 81 13.94 -3.93 -3.33
CA LYS A 81 15.37 -4.14 -3.14
C LYS A 81 15.64 -4.84 -1.80
N TRP A 82 15.09 -4.32 -0.71
CA TRP A 82 15.28 -4.90 0.61
C TRP A 82 14.76 -6.33 0.72
N LEU A 83 13.60 -6.65 0.14
CA LEU A 83 13.07 -8.01 0.10
C LEU A 83 13.98 -8.97 -0.67
N ASN A 84 14.51 -8.54 -1.82
CA ASN A 84 15.43 -9.33 -2.62
C ASN A 84 16.74 -9.61 -1.89
N ASP A 85 17.29 -8.60 -1.23
CA ASP A 85 18.56 -8.69 -0.51
C ASP A 85 18.43 -9.58 0.75
N ASN A 86 17.27 -9.60 1.43
CA ASN A 86 17.12 -10.23 2.75
C ASN A 86 16.34 -11.55 2.77
N TYR A 87 15.38 -11.77 1.87
CA TYR A 87 14.46 -12.92 1.95
C TYR A 87 14.42 -13.77 0.69
N PHE A 88 14.68 -13.17 -0.46
CA PHE A 88 14.52 -13.87 -1.74
C PHE A 88 15.86 -14.21 -2.41
N ASN A 89 16.99 -14.15 -1.70
CA ASN A 89 18.31 -14.57 -2.20
C ASN A 89 18.66 -13.94 -3.56
N ASN A 90 18.44 -12.63 -3.73
CA ASN A 90 18.63 -11.89 -4.99
C ASN A 90 17.80 -12.41 -6.17
N ARG A 91 16.68 -13.10 -5.93
CA ARG A 91 15.68 -13.36 -6.96
C ARG A 91 14.94 -12.07 -7.34
N GLU A 92 14.10 -12.12 -8.38
CA GLU A 92 13.44 -10.92 -8.93
C GLU A 92 12.06 -10.66 -8.29
N PHE A 93 11.98 -10.44 -6.98
CA PHE A 93 10.74 -9.90 -6.38
C PHE A 93 10.51 -8.48 -6.89
N ARG A 94 9.28 -8.20 -7.34
CA ARG A 94 8.82 -6.89 -7.79
C ARG A 94 7.36 -6.72 -7.42
N TRP A 95 6.96 -5.49 -7.13
CA TRP A 95 5.56 -5.10 -7.11
C TRP A 95 5.01 -4.97 -8.54
N GLN A 96 3.70 -5.18 -8.73
CA GLN A 96 3.02 -4.87 -9.99
C GLN A 96 3.14 -3.38 -10.31
N GLU A 97 3.04 -3.02 -11.58
CA GLU A 97 2.94 -1.62 -12.00
C GLU A 97 1.60 -1.03 -11.54
N GLY A 98 1.56 0.29 -11.37
CA GLY A 98 0.38 1.00 -10.85
C GLY A 98 0.15 0.85 -9.34
N TYR A 99 -0.86 1.55 -8.85
CA TYR A 99 -1.36 1.52 -7.48
C TYR A 99 -2.77 2.14 -7.46
N GLY A 100 -3.64 1.71 -6.55
CA GLY A 100 -4.83 2.47 -6.18
C GLY A 100 -4.46 3.55 -5.16
N ALA A 101 -5.12 4.71 -5.19
CA ALA A 101 -4.95 5.78 -4.21
C ALA A 101 -6.30 6.41 -3.87
N PHE A 102 -6.63 6.45 -2.58
CA PHE A 102 -7.94 6.86 -2.08
C PHE A 102 -7.79 7.85 -0.93
N SER A 103 -8.47 8.99 -1.00
CA SER A 103 -8.39 10.04 0.01
C SER A 103 -9.45 9.88 1.11
N TYR A 104 -9.08 10.20 2.35
CA TYR A 104 -9.98 10.12 3.50
C TYR A 104 -9.95 11.37 4.38
N SER A 105 -11.11 11.74 4.92
CA SER A 105 -11.21 12.78 5.94
C SER A 105 -10.57 12.33 7.26
N LYS A 106 -10.17 13.28 8.11
CA LYS A 106 -9.66 12.99 9.47
C LYS A 106 -10.64 12.15 10.30
N SER A 107 -11.94 12.40 10.17
CA SER A 107 -12.99 11.70 10.93
C SER A 107 -13.04 10.19 10.65
N GLN A 108 -12.66 9.78 9.43
CA GLN A 108 -12.67 8.38 9.00
C GLN A 108 -11.38 7.63 9.38
N ARG A 109 -10.36 8.35 9.86
CA ARG A 109 -9.00 7.80 10.04
C ARG A 109 -8.99 6.53 10.88
N SER A 110 -9.65 6.53 12.03
CA SER A 110 -9.67 5.36 12.92
C SER A 110 -10.30 4.14 12.26
N ASN A 111 -11.36 4.35 11.47
CA ASN A 111 -12.03 3.28 10.74
C ASN A 111 -11.13 2.69 9.65
N VAL A 112 -10.39 3.54 8.92
CA VAL A 112 -9.44 3.09 7.89
C VAL A 112 -8.25 2.34 8.51
N ILE A 113 -7.71 2.83 9.63
CA ILE A 113 -6.67 2.14 10.37
C ILE A 113 -7.16 0.76 10.81
N ASN A 114 -8.33 0.69 11.45
CA ASN A 114 -8.90 -0.58 11.90
C ASN A 114 -9.14 -1.54 10.73
N TYR A 115 -9.64 -1.05 9.60
CA TYR A 115 -9.81 -1.84 8.39
C TYR A 115 -8.48 -2.45 7.93
N ILE A 116 -7.44 -1.63 7.79
CA ILE A 116 -6.11 -2.08 7.33
C ILE A 116 -5.50 -3.07 8.33
N MET A 117 -5.62 -2.81 9.63
CA MET A 117 -5.03 -3.69 10.65
C MET A 117 -5.65 -5.08 10.71
N ASN A 118 -6.88 -5.26 10.18
CA ASN A 118 -7.60 -6.54 10.16
C ASN A 118 -7.63 -7.22 8.78
N GLN A 119 -6.75 -6.82 7.86
CA GLN A 119 -6.70 -7.31 6.47
C GLN A 119 -6.58 -8.83 6.33
N GLU A 120 -5.80 -9.48 7.20
CA GLU A 120 -5.66 -10.95 7.16
C GLU A 120 -6.98 -11.68 7.49
N GLU A 121 -7.79 -11.13 8.40
CA GLU A 121 -9.11 -11.70 8.71
C GLU A 121 -10.11 -11.40 7.60
N HIS A 122 -10.10 -10.16 7.08
CA HIS A 122 -10.97 -9.72 5.98
C HIS A 122 -10.85 -10.65 4.76
N HIS A 123 -9.63 -11.05 4.42
CA HIS A 123 -9.40 -11.93 3.28
C HIS A 123 -9.68 -13.42 3.50
N ARG A 124 -10.24 -13.80 4.65
CA ARG A 124 -10.82 -15.13 4.81
C ARG A 124 -12.12 -15.31 4.03
N THR A 125 -12.82 -14.22 3.72
CA THR A 125 -14.13 -14.24 3.07
C THR A 125 -14.23 -13.37 1.81
N MET A 126 -13.23 -12.52 1.54
CA MET A 126 -13.20 -11.64 0.37
C MET A 126 -11.86 -11.77 -0.38
N SER A 127 -11.91 -11.92 -1.70
CA SER A 127 -10.70 -11.93 -2.52
C SER A 127 -10.14 -10.51 -2.70
N PHE A 128 -8.84 -10.40 -3.00
CA PHE A 128 -8.25 -9.10 -3.32
C PHE A 128 -8.88 -8.44 -4.56
N LYS A 129 -9.31 -9.24 -5.55
CA LYS A 129 -9.97 -8.69 -6.74
C LYS A 129 -11.29 -8.01 -6.36
N GLU A 130 -12.13 -8.70 -5.60
CA GLU A 130 -13.41 -8.15 -5.13
C GLU A 130 -13.19 -6.91 -4.28
N GLU A 131 -12.22 -6.94 -3.37
CA GLU A 131 -11.88 -5.81 -2.52
C GLU A 131 -11.43 -4.59 -3.35
N TYR A 132 -10.48 -4.78 -4.28
CA TYR A 132 -9.94 -3.68 -5.07
C TYR A 132 -11.00 -3.06 -5.99
N LEU A 133 -11.82 -3.88 -6.64
CA LEU A 133 -12.95 -3.40 -7.43
C LEU A 133 -13.97 -2.65 -6.56
N GLY A 134 -14.25 -3.17 -5.36
CA GLY A 134 -15.12 -2.51 -4.39
C GLY A 134 -14.58 -1.15 -3.94
N PHE A 135 -13.25 -0.99 -3.83
CA PHE A 135 -12.65 0.33 -3.59
C PHE A 135 -12.87 1.28 -4.77
N LEU A 136 -12.64 0.84 -6.01
CA LEU A 136 -12.83 1.67 -7.19
C LEU A 136 -14.29 2.14 -7.30
N GLU A 137 -15.25 1.24 -7.09
CA GLU A 137 -16.68 1.57 -7.08
C GLU A 137 -17.04 2.54 -5.94
N LYS A 138 -16.63 2.22 -4.70
CA LYS A 138 -16.93 3.03 -3.51
C LYS A 138 -16.41 4.46 -3.63
N PHE A 139 -15.25 4.65 -4.26
CA PHE A 139 -14.64 5.95 -4.48
C PHE A 139 -15.00 6.58 -5.82
N ASN A 140 -15.86 5.93 -6.61
CA ASN A 140 -16.28 6.38 -7.93
C ASN A 140 -15.09 6.70 -8.85
N VAL A 141 -14.10 5.81 -8.86
CA VAL A 141 -12.92 5.89 -9.73
C VAL A 141 -13.24 5.14 -11.02
N GLU A 142 -13.19 5.84 -12.16
CA GLU A 142 -13.31 5.20 -13.47
C GLU A 142 -12.05 4.38 -13.78
N TYR A 143 -12.24 3.18 -14.33
CA TYR A 143 -11.15 2.29 -14.72
C TYR A 143 -11.53 1.48 -15.95
N GLU A 144 -10.52 1.06 -16.71
CA GLU A 144 -10.67 0.05 -17.75
C GLU A 144 -10.09 -1.27 -17.25
N GLU A 145 -10.82 -2.37 -17.41
CA GLU A 145 -10.42 -3.67 -16.86
C GLU A 145 -9.02 -4.11 -17.30
N ARG A 146 -8.60 -3.76 -18.53
CA ARG A 146 -7.29 -4.09 -19.08
C ARG A 146 -6.10 -3.42 -18.38
N TYR A 147 -6.34 -2.41 -17.53
CA TYR A 147 -5.31 -1.72 -16.75
C TYR A 147 -5.36 -2.04 -15.26
N LEU A 148 -6.24 -2.95 -14.84
CA LEU A 148 -6.25 -3.44 -13.47
C LEU A 148 -5.06 -4.37 -13.20
N PHE A 149 -4.83 -4.65 -11.92
CA PHE A 149 -3.85 -5.64 -11.51
C PHE A 149 -4.14 -7.01 -12.12
N GLU A 150 -3.08 -7.79 -12.29
CA GLU A 150 -3.20 -9.20 -12.63
C GLU A 150 -3.66 -9.96 -11.35
N PHE A 151 -4.94 -10.33 -11.34
CA PHE A 151 -5.57 -11.13 -10.30
C PHE A 151 -5.57 -12.60 -10.73
N TYR A 152 -4.44 -13.30 -10.53
CA TYR A 152 -4.32 -14.74 -10.75
C TYR A 152 -5.08 -15.55 -9.71
#